data_AF-A0A2X1PJX2-F1
#
_entry.id   AF-A0A2X1PJX2-F1
#
_cell.length_a   1.000
_cell.length_b   1.000
_cell.length_c   1.000
_cell.angle_alpha   90.00
_cell.angle_beta   90.00
_cell.angle_gamma   90.00
#
_symmetry.space_group_name_H-M   'P 1'
#
loop_
_entity.id
_entity.type
_entity.pdbx_description
1 polymer ?
#
loop_
_entity_poly.entity_id
_entity_poly.type
_entity_poly.pdbx_seq_one_letter_code
_entity_poly.pdbx_strand_id
1 'polypeptide(L)'
;MDKSSSRLSIGFGIMVTYASYLKKESDLTGSGLVVGFANSSFEVLAGIGVFAALGFIATAQGQEVSEVAKGGIGLAFFAFPTIINKAPFGEVLGMLFFGSLTFAALTSFISVIEVIISAIQDKIRISRGKVTFIVGVPMMLVSVILFGTTTGLPMLDVFDKFVNYFGYCCRSICVFNLRL
;
A
#
# COMPACT_ATOMS: atom_id res chain seq x y z
N MET A 1 0.38 21.51 -4.74
CA MET A 1 0.68 20.76 -5.99
C MET A 1 1.25 19.42 -5.56
N ASP A 2 0.71 18.24 -5.84
CA ASP A 2 -0.62 17.71 -6.14
C ASP A 2 -0.62 16.31 -5.49
N LYS A 3 -1.57 16.01 -4.60
CA LYS A 3 -1.68 14.69 -3.90
C LYS A 3 -1.96 13.53 -4.88
N SER A 4 -2.24 13.81 -6.15
CA SER A 4 -2.48 12.78 -7.19
C SER A 4 -1.23 11.96 -7.53
N SER A 5 -0.03 12.54 -7.42
CA SER A 5 1.23 11.88 -7.79
C SER A 5 1.61 10.69 -6.91
N SER A 6 1.01 10.54 -5.71
CA SER A 6 1.30 9.43 -4.81
C SER A 6 0.63 8.12 -5.21
N ARG A 7 -0.44 8.16 -6.02
CA ARG A 7 -1.24 6.98 -6.40
C ARG A 7 -0.64 6.19 -7.57
N LEU A 8 -0.01 6.88 -8.52
CA LEU A 8 0.72 6.21 -9.59
C LEU A 8 2.18 6.05 -9.14
N SER A 9 2.68 4.81 -9.07
CA SER A 9 4.04 4.47 -8.64
C SER A 9 5.14 4.89 -9.63
N ILE A 10 4.95 6.01 -10.34
CA ILE A 10 5.77 6.56 -11.45
C ILE A 10 7.25 6.80 -11.06
N GLY A 11 7.60 6.87 -9.77
CA GLY A 11 8.96 7.19 -9.33
C GLY A 11 9.68 6.12 -8.51
N PHE A 12 9.07 4.96 -8.24
CA PHE A 12 9.59 4.01 -7.23
C PHE A 12 10.41 2.84 -7.81
N GLY A 13 10.77 2.87 -9.10
CA GLY A 13 11.48 1.76 -9.74
C GLY A 13 10.63 0.49 -9.95
N ILE A 14 9.54 0.31 -9.20
CA ILE A 14 8.59 -0.81 -9.30
C ILE A 14 8.06 -0.97 -10.73
N MET A 15 7.59 0.12 -11.36
CA MET A 15 7.12 0.06 -12.75
C MET A 15 8.24 -0.27 -13.74
N VAL A 16 9.48 0.17 -13.48
CA VAL A 16 10.64 -0.13 -14.34
C VAL A 16 11.05 -1.60 -14.19
N THR A 17 11.06 -2.13 -12.97
CA THR A 17 11.33 -3.54 -12.69
C THR A 17 10.27 -4.44 -13.32
N TYR A 18 8.98 -4.11 -13.17
CA TYR A 18 7.91 -4.87 -13.83
C TYR A 18 7.96 -4.75 -15.36
N ALA A 19 8.27 -3.58 -15.91
CA ALA A 19 8.44 -3.39 -17.35
C ALA A 19 9.65 -4.15 -17.91
N SER A 20 10.74 -4.31 -17.14
CA SER A 20 11.92 -5.10 -17.52
C SER A 20 11.62 -6.59 -17.72
N TYR A 21 10.60 -7.11 -17.03
CA TYR A 21 10.12 -8.48 -17.20
C TYR A 21 9.12 -8.64 -18.36
N LEU A 22 8.70 -7.56 -19.03
CA LEU A 22 7.69 -7.59 -20.08
C LEU A 22 8.32 -7.74 -21.48
N LYS A 23 7.70 -8.54 -22.36
CA LYS A 23 8.15 -8.73 -23.74
C LYS A 23 7.99 -7.42 -24.55
N LYS A 24 8.97 -7.13 -25.41
CA LYS A 24 9.09 -5.89 -26.22
C LYS A 24 7.88 -5.52 -27.09
N GLU A 25 6.97 -6.46 -27.37
CA GLU A 25 5.81 -6.27 -28.27
C GLU A 25 4.46 -6.17 -27.53
N SER A 26 4.47 -5.92 -26.23
CA SER A 26 3.24 -5.80 -25.45
C SER A 26 2.63 -4.40 -25.62
N ASP A 27 1.33 -4.31 -25.89
CA ASP A 27 0.61 -3.01 -25.91
C ASP A 27 0.44 -2.48 -24.47
N LEU A 28 1.44 -1.73 -24.01
CA LEU A 28 1.45 -1.08 -22.70
C LEU A 28 0.45 0.08 -22.62
N THR A 29 0.11 0.72 -23.74
CA THR A 29 -0.75 1.91 -23.75
C THR A 29 -2.21 1.52 -23.54
N GLY A 30 -2.72 0.54 -24.29
CA GLY A 30 -4.08 0.05 -24.13
C GLY A 30 -4.28 -0.64 -22.77
N SER A 31 -3.37 -1.54 -22.41
CA SER A 31 -3.43 -2.27 -21.12
C SER A 31 -3.27 -1.33 -19.93
N GLY A 32 -2.36 -0.35 -20.02
CA GLY A 32 -2.13 0.64 -18.97
C GLY A 32 -3.33 1.55 -18.73
N LEU A 33 -4.04 1.96 -19.78
CA LEU A 33 -5.27 2.76 -19.65
C LEU A 33 -6.40 1.98 -18.98
N VAL A 34 -6.63 0.73 -19.37
CA VAL A 34 -7.67 -0.11 -18.76
C VAL A 34 -7.36 -0.36 -17.28
N VAL A 35 -6.12 -0.70 -16.94
CA VAL A 35 -5.70 -0.92 -15.55
C VAL A 35 -5.81 0.36 -14.73
N GLY A 36 -5.34 1.49 -15.27
CA GLY A 36 -5.41 2.79 -14.58
C GLY A 36 -6.84 3.25 -14.32
N PHE A 37 -7.73 3.08 -15.31
CA PHE A 37 -9.14 3.41 -15.16
C PHE A 37 -9.83 2.48 -14.17
N ALA A 38 -9.64 1.16 -14.30
CA ALA A 38 -10.22 0.17 -13.40
C ALA A 38 -9.80 0.40 -11.93
N ASN A 39 -8.51 0.66 -11.68
CA ASN A 39 -8.01 0.96 -10.34
C ASN A 39 -8.66 2.24 -9.77
N SER A 40 -8.69 3.31 -10.56
CA SER A 40 -9.25 4.60 -10.12
C SER A 40 -10.76 4.51 -9.86
N SER A 41 -11.52 3.82 -10.73
CA SER A 41 -12.95 3.60 -10.55
C SER A 41 -13.24 2.75 -9.32
N PHE A 42 -12.44 1.70 -9.09
CA PHE A 42 -12.56 0.86 -7.90
C PHE A 42 -12.28 1.66 -6.61
N GLU A 43 -11.24 2.51 -6.60
CA GLU A 43 -10.95 3.40 -5.47
C GLU A 43 -12.13 4.33 -5.13
N VAL A 44 -12.78 4.91 -6.15
CA VAL A 44 -13.94 5.78 -5.96
C VAL A 44 -15.12 5.01 -5.37
N LEU A 45 -15.43 3.83 -5.92
CA LEU A 45 -16.52 2.98 -5.42
C LEU A 45 -16.24 2.50 -3.99
N ALA A 46 -15.01 2.09 -3.71
CA ALA A 46 -14.57 1.71 -2.37
C ALA A 46 -14.74 2.89 -1.40
N GLY A 47 -14.30 4.09 -1.79
CA GLY A 47 -14.47 5.31 -0.99
C GLY A 47 -15.92 5.58 -0.61
N ILE A 48 -16.84 5.49 -1.57
CA ILE A 48 -18.29 5.65 -1.31
C ILE A 48 -18.78 4.60 -0.31
N GLY A 49 -18.39 3.33 -0.48
CA GLY A 49 -18.76 2.25 0.44
C GLY A 49 -18.24 2.46 1.87
N VAL A 50 -16.99 2.90 2.00
CA VAL A 50 -16.38 3.24 3.30
C VAL A 50 -17.14 4.37 3.98
N PHE A 51 -17.38 5.48 3.28
CA PHE A 51 -18.09 6.62 3.86
C PHE A 51 -19.56 6.31 4.20
N ALA A 52 -20.23 5.49 3.39
CA ALA A 52 -21.59 5.02 3.70
C ALA A 52 -21.62 4.18 4.99
N ALA A 53 -20.66 3.26 5.16
CA ALA A 53 -20.58 2.41 6.35
C ALA A 53 -20.22 3.22 7.61
N LEU A 54 -19.32 4.20 7.50
CA LEU A 54 -19.01 5.12 8.59
C LEU A 54 -20.21 6.01 8.95
N GLY A 55 -20.94 6.52 7.95
CA GLY A 55 -22.15 7.31 8.16
C GLY A 55 -23.23 6.54 8.91
N PHE A 56 -23.43 5.25 8.58
CA PHE A 56 -24.36 4.38 9.30
C PHE A 56 -24.01 4.26 10.79
N ILE A 57 -22.72 4.08 11.13
CA ILE A 57 -22.29 4.04 12.53
C ILE A 57 -22.42 5.40 13.21
N ALA A 58 -22.03 6.48 12.55
CA ALA A 58 -22.13 7.84 13.09
C ALA A 58 -23.57 8.15 13.51
N THR A 59 -24.55 7.81 12.66
CA THR A 59 -25.98 7.93 13.00
C THR A 59 -26.40 6.98 14.11
N ALA A 60 -25.93 5.72 14.10
CA ALA A 60 -26.29 4.73 15.13
C ALA A 60 -25.66 4.99 16.52
N GLN A 61 -24.55 5.73 16.59
CA GLN A 61 -23.84 6.09 17.82
C GLN A 61 -24.08 7.54 18.26
N GLY A 62 -24.77 8.35 17.43
CA GLY A 62 -24.97 9.78 17.70
C GLY A 62 -23.68 10.59 17.72
N GLN A 63 -22.64 10.13 17.02
CA GLN A 63 -21.35 10.81 16.91
C GLN A 63 -21.16 11.40 15.51
N GLU A 64 -20.33 12.43 15.39
CA GLU A 64 -19.97 12.96 14.08
C GLU A 64 -19.10 11.97 13.29
N VAL A 65 -19.24 12.01 11.95
CA VAL A 65 -18.41 11.19 11.03
C VAL A 65 -16.92 11.49 11.19
N SER A 66 -16.57 12.71 11.62
CA SER A 66 -15.21 13.15 11.91
C SER A 66 -14.53 12.35 13.02
N GLU A 67 -15.28 11.95 14.06
CA GLU A 67 -14.77 11.20 15.23
C GLU A 67 -14.53 9.72 14.91
N VAL A 68 -15.35 9.14 14.03
CA VAL A 68 -15.21 7.74 13.59
C VAL A 68 -14.23 7.57 12.42
N ALA A 69 -13.93 8.64 11.67
CA ALA A 69 -12.98 8.63 10.56
C ALA A 69 -11.53 8.93 10.99
N LYS A 70 -11.05 8.31 12.08
CA LYS A 70 -9.63 8.38 12.46
C LYS A 70 -8.82 7.60 11.42
N GLY A 71 -8.00 8.31 10.63
CA GLY A 71 -7.41 7.81 9.40
C GLY A 71 -6.58 6.52 9.52
N GLY A 72 -6.44 5.83 8.39
CA GLY A 72 -5.50 4.73 8.18
C GLY A 72 -5.73 3.52 9.10
N ILE A 73 -4.90 3.41 10.14
CA ILE A 73 -4.87 2.26 11.06
C ILE A 73 -6.11 2.26 11.96
N GLY A 74 -6.54 3.43 12.46
CA GLY A 74 -7.74 3.55 13.29
C GLY A 74 -9.00 3.14 12.52
N LEU A 75 -9.07 3.46 11.23
CA LEU A 75 -10.17 3.06 10.38
C LEU A 75 -10.23 1.53 10.22
N ALA A 76 -9.11 0.93 9.81
CA ALA A 76 -9.01 -0.51 9.51
C ALA A 76 -9.23 -1.41 10.74
N PHE A 77 -8.75 -1.00 11.91
CA PHE A 77 -8.73 -1.86 13.11
C PHE A 77 -9.67 -1.43 14.23
N PHE A 78 -10.34 -0.28 14.12
CA PHE A 78 -11.34 0.16 15.10
C PHE A 78 -12.71 0.39 14.46
N ALA A 79 -12.77 1.21 13.40
CA ALA A 79 -14.04 1.54 12.76
C ALA A 79 -14.65 0.32 12.04
N PHE A 80 -13.91 -0.33 11.15
CA PHE A 80 -14.42 -1.49 10.38
C PHE A 80 -14.83 -2.69 11.24
N PRO A 81 -14.07 -3.10 12.26
CA PRO A 81 -14.51 -4.17 13.16
C PRO A 81 -15.82 -3.83 13.89
N THR A 82 -16.02 -2.57 14.25
CA THR A 82 -17.27 -2.10 14.87
C THR A 82 -18.44 -2.17 13.87
N ILE A 83 -18.21 -1.82 12.60
CA ILE A 83 -19.21 -1.95 11.51
C ILE A 83 -19.60 -3.41 11.32
N ILE A 84 -18.60 -4.26 11.18
CA ILE A 84 -18.77 -5.68 10.88
C ILE A 84 -19.52 -6.39 12.02
N ASN A 85 -19.23 -6.07 13.29
CA ASN A 85 -19.97 -6.64 14.43
C ASN A 85 -21.44 -6.23 14.48
N LYS A 86 -21.81 -5.06 13.95
CA LYS A 86 -23.21 -4.59 13.90
C LYS A 86 -23.94 -5.08 12.64
N ALA A 87 -23.23 -5.60 11.65
CA ALA A 87 -23.80 -6.06 10.40
C ALA A 87 -24.42 -7.46 10.53
N PRO A 88 -25.53 -7.75 9.84
CA PRO A 88 -26.00 -9.12 9.68
C PRO A 88 -24.93 -9.93 8.95
N PHE A 89 -24.63 -11.16 9.41
CA PHE A 89 -23.53 -11.99 8.91
C PHE A 89 -22.13 -11.39 9.09
N GLY A 90 -21.92 -10.63 10.19
CA GLY A 90 -20.64 -10.00 10.52
C GLY A 90 -19.43 -10.93 10.50
N GLU A 91 -19.54 -12.19 10.93
CA GLU A 91 -18.41 -13.13 10.92
C GLU A 91 -17.85 -13.39 9.51
N VAL A 92 -18.73 -13.59 8.53
CA VAL A 92 -18.34 -13.82 7.13
C VAL A 92 -17.77 -12.55 6.51
N LEU A 93 -18.39 -11.40 6.78
CA LEU A 93 -17.89 -10.10 6.34
C LEU A 93 -16.52 -9.77 6.96
N GLY A 94 -16.29 -10.15 8.22
CA GLY A 94 -15.02 -10.02 8.92
C GLY A 94 -13.91 -10.81 8.26
N MET A 95 -14.17 -12.09 7.98
CA MET A 95 -13.21 -12.96 7.30
C MET A 95 -12.86 -12.44 5.89
N LEU A 96 -13.86 -12.00 5.12
CA LEU A 96 -13.63 -11.43 3.79
C LEU A 96 -12.88 -10.10 3.85
N PHE A 97 -13.24 -9.21 4.77
CA PHE A 97 -12.60 -7.91 4.93
C PHE A 97 -11.14 -8.05 5.36
N PHE A 98 -10.87 -8.75 6.46
CA PHE A 98 -9.51 -8.95 6.93
C PHE A 98 -8.69 -9.82 5.98
N GLY A 99 -9.29 -10.83 5.35
CA GLY A 99 -8.66 -11.61 4.30
C GLY A 99 -8.22 -10.71 3.13
N SER A 100 -9.10 -9.83 2.65
CA SER A 100 -8.77 -8.87 1.58
C SER A 100 -7.67 -7.90 2.00
N LEU A 101 -7.68 -7.39 3.24
CA LEU A 101 -6.61 -6.55 3.80
C LEU A 101 -5.27 -7.28 3.82
N THR A 102 -5.26 -8.56 4.23
CA THR A 102 -4.05 -9.39 4.22
C THR A 102 -3.53 -9.58 2.80
N PHE A 103 -4.39 -9.94 1.83
CA PHE A 103 -3.96 -10.09 0.44
C PHE A 103 -3.45 -8.77 -0.15
N ALA A 104 -4.10 -7.64 0.13
CA ALA A 104 -3.67 -6.32 -0.32
C ALA A 104 -2.31 -5.92 0.29
N ALA A 105 -2.08 -6.19 1.57
CA ALA A 105 -0.81 -5.94 2.23
C ALA A 105 0.31 -6.84 1.66
N LEU A 106 0.03 -8.12 1.44
CA LEU A 106 0.98 -9.09 0.89
C LEU A 106 1.41 -8.74 -0.54
N THR A 107 0.48 -8.39 -1.42
CA THR A 107 0.81 -8.05 -2.82
C THR A 107 1.64 -6.77 -2.90
N SER A 108 1.31 -5.77 -2.09
CA SER A 108 2.11 -4.54 -1.98
C SER A 108 3.51 -4.81 -1.43
N PHE A 109 3.61 -5.61 -0.37
CA PHE A 109 4.89 -6.01 0.23
C PHE A 109 5.81 -6.74 -0.76
N ILE A 110 5.26 -7.70 -1.52
CA ILE A 110 6.01 -8.43 -2.56
C ILE A 110 6.53 -7.45 -3.62
N SER A 111 5.69 -6.51 -4.06
CA SER A 111 6.06 -5.52 -5.09
C SER A 111 7.24 -4.64 -4.66
N VAL A 112 7.30 -4.22 -3.39
CA VAL A 112 8.38 -3.38 -2.86
C VAL A 112 9.68 -4.18 -2.68
N ILE A 113 9.60 -5.37 -2.09
CA ILE A 113 10.79 -6.22 -1.89
C ILE A 113 11.41 -6.65 -3.21
N GLU A 114 10.60 -6.94 -4.23
CA GLU A 114 11.06 -7.36 -5.55
C GLU A 114 11.97 -6.31 -6.22
N VAL A 115 11.74 -5.01 -5.97
CA VAL A 115 12.61 -3.93 -6.46
C VAL A 115 13.98 -3.98 -5.81
N ILE A 116 14.04 -4.19 -4.49
CA ILE A 116 15.30 -4.28 -3.74
C ILE A 116 16.09 -5.52 -4.19
N ILE A 117 15.40 -6.66 -4.32
CA ILE A 117 16.00 -7.92 -4.78
C ILE A 117 16.56 -7.75 -6.20
N SER A 118 15.78 -7.19 -7.13
CA SER A 118 16.21 -6.99 -8.51
C SER A 118 17.42 -6.04 -8.60
N ALA A 119 17.41 -4.93 -7.85
CA ALA A 119 18.53 -3.98 -7.82
C ALA A 119 19.83 -4.59 -7.27
N ILE A 120 19.75 -5.46 -6.26
CA ILE A 120 20.91 -6.16 -5.71
C ILE A 120 21.37 -7.27 -6.66
N GLN A 121 20.42 -7.99 -7.27
CA GLN A 121 20.74 -9.04 -8.24
C GLN A 121 21.50 -8.47 -9.45
N ASP A 122 21.10 -7.30 -9.95
CA ASP A 122 21.77 -6.64 -11.09
C ASP A 122 23.24 -6.27 -10.77
N LYS A 123 23.54 -5.93 -9.50
CA LYS A 123 24.91 -5.59 -9.07
C LYS A 123 25.78 -6.81 -8.78
N ILE A 124 25.24 -7.86 -8.17
CA ILE A 124 26.04 -8.97 -7.63
C ILE A 124 25.97 -10.23 -8.52
N ARG A 125 25.07 -10.28 -9.53
CA ARG A 125 24.90 -11.41 -10.48
C ARG A 125 24.75 -12.80 -9.81
N ILE A 126 24.12 -12.86 -8.63
CA ILE A 126 23.84 -14.10 -7.89
C ILE A 126 22.45 -14.64 -8.26
N SER A 127 22.22 -15.95 -8.07
CA SER A 127 20.90 -16.57 -8.23
C SER A 127 19.84 -15.94 -7.33
N ARG A 128 18.66 -15.66 -7.90
CA ARG A 128 17.50 -15.00 -7.25
C ARG A 128 17.21 -15.49 -5.83
N GLY A 129 17.10 -16.81 -5.66
CA GLY A 129 16.72 -17.40 -4.36
C GLY A 129 17.69 -17.05 -3.22
N LYS A 130 18.99 -16.96 -3.50
CA LYS A 130 19.98 -16.56 -2.50
C LYS A 130 19.85 -15.07 -2.13
N VAL A 131 19.60 -14.21 -3.12
CA VAL A 131 19.41 -12.77 -2.89
C VAL A 131 18.14 -12.52 -2.07
N THR A 132 17.04 -13.22 -2.36
CA THR A 132 15.80 -13.14 -1.57
C THR A 132 16.03 -13.48 -0.11
N PHE A 133 16.78 -14.54 0.21
CA PHE A 133 17.09 -14.89 1.60
C PHE A 133 18.03 -13.88 2.27
N ILE A 134 19.07 -13.43 1.56
CA ILE A 134 20.05 -12.47 2.08
C ILE A 134 19.41 -11.12 2.38
N VAL A 135 18.41 -10.70 1.61
CA VAL A 135 17.70 -9.42 1.82
C VAL A 135 16.53 -9.60 2.80
N GLY A 136 15.73 -10.66 2.60
CA GLY A 136 14.49 -10.88 3.34
C GLY A 136 14.70 -11.20 4.82
N VAL A 137 15.68 -12.04 5.16
CA VAL A 137 15.95 -12.45 6.56
C VAL A 137 16.37 -11.27 7.44
N PRO A 138 17.38 -10.45 7.09
CA PRO A 138 17.73 -9.30 7.90
C PRO A 138 16.62 -8.24 7.93
N MET A 139 15.90 -8.02 6.83
CA MET A 139 14.73 -7.12 6.84
C MET A 139 13.63 -7.60 7.80
N MET A 140 13.34 -8.89 7.82
CA MET A 140 12.39 -9.49 8.75
C MET A 140 12.83 -9.28 10.20
N LEU A 141 14.10 -9.56 10.52
CA LEU A 141 14.62 -9.40 11.88
C LEU A 141 14.53 -7.94 12.35
N VAL A 142 14.94 -6.99 11.51
CA VAL A 142 14.84 -5.56 11.81
C VAL A 142 13.39 -5.13 12.00
N SER A 143 12.47 -5.61 11.16
CA SER A 143 11.04 -5.31 11.26
C SER A 143 10.44 -5.83 12.57
N VAL A 144 10.72 -7.08 12.94
CA VAL A 144 10.21 -7.70 14.18
C VAL A 144 10.76 -6.98 15.42
N ILE A 145 12.04 -6.60 15.43
CA ILE A 145 12.66 -5.91 16.56
C ILE A 145 12.13 -4.47 16.71
N LEU A 146 11.93 -3.74 15.62
CA LEU A 146 11.49 -2.35 15.66
C LEU A 146 9.98 -2.21 15.91
N PHE A 147 9.17 -3.03 15.25
CA PHE A 147 7.70 -2.90 15.26
C PHE A 147 7.00 -3.89 16.20
N GLY A 148 7.69 -4.90 16.74
CA GLY A 148 7.14 -5.87 17.69
C GLY A 148 7.02 -5.37 19.12
N THR A 149 7.49 -4.16 19.42
CA THR A 149 7.51 -3.57 20.77
C THR A 149 6.23 -2.79 21.07
N THR A 150 5.93 -2.51 22.35
CA THR A 150 4.77 -1.71 22.79
C THR A 150 4.73 -0.28 22.22
N THR A 151 5.85 0.22 21.71
CA THR A 151 6.00 1.51 21.01
C THR A 151 5.89 1.42 19.48
N GLY A 152 5.43 0.28 18.95
CA GLY A 152 5.40 0.00 17.51
C GLY A 152 4.55 0.98 16.69
N LEU A 153 3.37 1.39 17.19
CA LEU A 153 2.47 2.32 16.48
C LEU A 153 3.07 3.74 16.35
N PRO A 154 3.56 4.39 17.43
CA PRO A 154 4.27 5.67 17.31
C PRO A 154 5.52 5.60 16.41
N MET A 155 6.29 4.52 16.50
CA MET A 155 7.46 4.33 15.63
C MET A 155 7.04 4.21 14.16
N LEU A 156 5.97 3.46 13.86
CA LEU A 156 5.43 3.32 12.52
C LEU A 156 4.99 4.66 11.94
N ASP A 157 4.33 5.51 12.73
CA ASP A 157 3.92 6.84 12.27
C ASP A 157 5.12 7.75 11.95
N VAL A 158 6.20 7.67 12.74
CA VAL A 158 7.43 8.42 12.48
C VAL A 158 8.11 7.92 11.21
N PHE A 159 8.23 6.60 11.04
CA PHE A 159 8.80 6.00 9.84
C PHE A 159 7.97 6.29 8.59
N ASP A 160 6.63 6.20 8.67
CA ASP A 160 5.75 6.53 7.55
C ASP A 160 5.89 7.99 7.12
N LYS A 161 5.91 8.92 8.07
CA LYS A 161 6.18 10.34 7.77
C LYS A 161 7.54 10.52 7.14
N PHE A 162 8.59 9.93 7.72
CA PHE A 162 9.95 10.02 7.19
C PHE A 162 10.03 9.50 5.76
N VAL A 163 9.54 8.28 5.50
CA VAL A 163 9.54 7.67 4.16
C VAL A 163 8.73 8.49 3.18
N ASN A 164 7.58 9.04 3.58
CA ASN A 164 6.80 9.92 2.73
C ASN A 164 7.60 11.17 2.34
N TYR A 165 8.22 11.87 3.29
CA TYR A 165 9.05 13.05 2.98
C TYR A 165 10.24 12.72 2.06
N PHE A 166 10.98 11.65 2.34
CA PHE A 166 12.10 11.21 1.50
C PHE A 166 11.63 10.75 0.10
N GLY A 167 10.50 10.05 0.04
CA GLY A 167 9.88 9.58 -1.20
C GLY A 167 9.45 10.74 -2.11
N TYR A 168 8.87 11.80 -1.53
CA TYR A 168 8.56 13.02 -2.29
C TYR A 168 9.83 13.67 -2.86
N CYS A 169 10.90 13.78 -2.08
CA CYS A 169 12.17 14.36 -2.53
C CYS A 169 12.82 13.54 -3.67
N CYS A 170 12.93 12.22 -3.52
CA CYS A 170 13.50 11.35 -4.56
C CYS A 170 12.68 11.39 -5.86
N ARG A 171 11.35 11.36 -5.74
CA ARG A 171 10.45 11.43 -6.90
C ARG A 171 10.58 12.78 -7.62
N SER A 172 10.71 13.88 -6.88
CA SER A 172 10.91 15.22 -7.44
C SER A 172 12.25 15.34 -8.20
N ILE A 173 13.34 14.78 -7.65
CA ILE A 173 14.66 14.77 -8.28
C ILE A 173 14.67 13.91 -9.56
N CYS A 174 14.02 12.74 -9.53
CA CYS A 174 13.97 11.85 -10.69
C CYS A 174 13.14 12.44 -11.84
N VAL A 175 12.01 13.08 -11.54
CA VAL A 175 11.20 13.82 -12.53
C VAL A 175 11.94 15.04 -13.10
N PHE A 176 12.75 15.71 -12.28
CA PHE A 176 13.57 16.84 -12.75
C PHE A 176 14.68 16.38 -13.71
N ASN A 177 15.30 15.21 -13.45
CA ASN A 177 16.34 14.66 -14.31
C ASN A 177 15.80 14.10 -15.64
N LEU A 178 14.57 13.60 -15.67
CA LEU A 178 13.88 13.14 -16.89
C LEU A 178 13.37 14.27 -17.79
N ARG A 179 13.45 15.53 -17.34
CA ARG A 179 13.00 16.72 -18.08
C ARG A 179 14.15 17.58 -18.61
N LEU A 180 15.40 17.12 -18.43
CA LEU A 180 16.63 17.64 -19.03
C LEU A 180 17.17 16.61 -20.02
#